data_AF-A0A9W4WTR8-F1
#
_entry.id   AF-A0A9W4WTR8-F1
#
_cell.length_a   1.000
_cell.length_b   1.000
_cell.length_c   1.000
_cell.angle_alpha   90.00
_cell.angle_beta   90.00
_cell.angle_gamma   90.00
#
_symmetry.space_group_name_H-M   'P 1'
#
loop_
_entity.id
_entity.type
_entity.pdbx_description
1 polymer ?
#
loop_
_entity_poly.entity_id
_entity_poly.type
_entity_poly.pdbx_seq_one_letter_code
_entity_poly.pdbx_strand_id
1 'polypeptide(L)'
;MEPSNTNRKFQLEIVQQPIHARMSGFGEDKGRRPISPLPFVRLRILDGSKPINIDTIDAGLFILQASLHDSQTGLDVTSVNLIGEKFANGQKLEDTSGNLDIWFVYKDLSVRSEGQFFFEFNMICIGW
;
A
#
# COMPACT_ATOMS: atom_id res chain seq x y z
N MET A 1 -21.80 -2.30 -28.43
CA MET A 1 -21.90 -2.25 -26.96
C MET A 1 -21.13 -1.02 -26.53
N GLU A 2 -21.82 0.00 -26.05
CA GLU A 2 -21.19 1.21 -25.50
C GLU A 2 -20.28 0.82 -24.33
N PRO A 3 -19.05 1.36 -24.20
CA PRO A 3 -18.29 1.21 -22.98
C PRO A 3 -19.08 1.92 -21.88
N SER A 4 -19.52 1.16 -20.87
CA SER A 4 -20.21 1.73 -19.72
C SER A 4 -19.34 2.85 -19.14
N ASN A 5 -19.84 4.08 -19.23
CA ASN A 5 -19.19 5.29 -18.73
C ASN A 5 -19.19 5.26 -17.19
N THR A 6 -18.41 4.37 -16.59
CA THR A 6 -18.37 4.16 -15.15
C THR A 6 -17.53 5.25 -14.52
N ASN A 7 -18.18 6.23 -13.89
CA ASN A 7 -17.53 7.26 -13.09
C ASN A 7 -17.12 6.68 -11.72
N ARG A 8 -16.22 5.68 -11.78
CA ARG A 8 -15.69 5.00 -10.61
C ARG A 8 -14.59 5.86 -9.98
N LYS A 9 -14.72 6.12 -8.70
CA LYS A 9 -13.71 6.82 -7.90
C LYS A 9 -13.02 5.83 -6.98
N PHE A 10 -11.70 5.78 -7.06
CA PHE A 10 -10.85 4.97 -6.17
C PHE A 10 -10.20 5.88 -5.14
N GLN A 11 -10.22 5.47 -3.88
CA GLN A 11 -9.59 6.19 -2.79
C GLN A 11 -8.74 5.23 -1.96
N LEU A 12 -7.47 5.57 -1.81
CA LEU A 12 -6.56 4.88 -0.91
C LEU A 12 -6.53 5.63 0.42
N GLU A 13 -6.67 4.89 1.51
CA GLU A 13 -6.62 5.42 2.86
C GLU A 13 -5.56 4.67 3.66
N ILE A 14 -4.55 5.38 4.15
CA ILE A 14 -3.53 4.80 5.03
C ILE A 14 -4.13 4.76 6.44
N VAL A 15 -4.71 3.61 6.81
CA VAL A 15 -5.37 3.39 8.10
C VAL A 15 -4.34 3.19 9.22
N GLN A 16 -3.22 2.53 8.92
CA GLN A 16 -2.07 2.43 9.81
C GLN A 16 -0.83 3.02 9.14
N GLN A 17 -0.31 4.10 9.72
CA GLN A 17 0.88 4.80 9.23
C GLN A 17 2.17 4.05 9.66
N PRO A 18 3.18 3.96 8.78
CA PRO A 18 4.54 3.66 9.23
C PRO A 18 5.10 4.86 9.99
N ILE A 19 5.60 4.63 11.22
CA ILE A 19 6.07 5.71 12.09
C ILE A 19 7.59 5.70 12.23
N HIS A 20 8.17 4.52 12.49
CA HIS A 20 9.60 4.38 12.70
C HIS A 20 10.12 3.08 12.11
N ALA A 21 11.41 3.08 11.79
CA ALA A 21 12.13 1.91 11.32
C ALA A 21 13.51 1.91 11.96
N ARG A 22 14.08 0.71 12.16
CA ARG A 22 15.50 0.59 12.48
C ARG A 22 16.24 0.25 11.20
N MET A 23 17.29 1.01 10.91
CA MET A 23 18.13 0.78 9.73
C MET A 23 18.61 -0.69 9.69
N SER A 24 18.50 -1.32 8.53
CA SER A 24 18.91 -2.72 8.32
C SER A 24 20.36 -2.84 7.83
N GLY A 25 21.01 -1.72 7.46
CA GLY A 25 22.35 -1.72 6.89
C GLY A 25 22.41 -2.35 5.50
N PHE A 26 23.63 -2.69 5.06
CA PHE A 26 23.92 -3.24 3.72
C PHE A 26 24.45 -4.69 3.75
N GLY A 27 24.51 -5.32 4.93
CA GLY A 27 24.91 -6.72 5.08
C GLY A 27 23.78 -7.71 4.72
N GLU A 28 24.11 -9.00 4.59
CA GLU A 28 23.13 -10.06 4.30
C GLU A 28 21.93 -10.05 5.26
N ASP A 29 20.76 -10.46 4.77
CA ASP A 29 19.39 -10.32 5.31
C ASP A 29 19.13 -10.81 6.77
N LYS A 30 20.15 -11.26 7.50
CA LYS A 30 20.07 -11.77 8.88
C LYS A 30 19.71 -10.70 9.93
N GLY A 31 19.56 -9.43 9.52
CA GLY A 31 19.25 -8.29 10.39
C GLY A 31 18.08 -7.42 9.92
N ARG A 32 17.26 -7.88 8.96
CA ARG A 32 16.11 -7.09 8.47
C ARG A 32 15.13 -6.81 9.60
N ARG A 33 14.73 -5.55 9.70
CA ARG A 33 13.78 -5.08 10.72
C ARG A 33 12.61 -4.41 10.02
N PRO A 34 11.42 -5.04 10.07
CA PRO A 34 10.23 -4.45 9.51
C PRO A 34 9.98 -3.05 10.07
N ILE A 35 9.45 -2.19 9.21
CA ILE A 35 8.93 -0.88 9.62
C ILE A 35 7.79 -1.09 10.61
N SER A 36 7.71 -0.21 11.61
CA SER A 36 6.73 -0.31 12.68
C SER A 36 6.03 1.03 12.91
N PRO A 37 4.69 1.05 13.03
CA PRO A 37 3.76 -0.02 12.69
C PRO A 37 3.79 -0.40 11.20
N LEU A 38 3.31 -1.59 10.84
CA LEU A 38 3.21 -2.03 9.45
C LEU A 38 2.21 -1.14 8.68
N PRO A 39 2.49 -0.72 7.43
CA PRO A 39 1.51 0.02 6.66
C PRO A 39 0.27 -0.82 6.32
N PHE A 40 -0.92 -0.31 6.70
CA PHE A 40 -2.22 -0.87 6.31
C PHE A 40 -2.95 0.15 5.47
N VAL A 41 -3.22 -0.19 4.22
CA VAL A 41 -3.89 0.71 3.27
C VAL A 41 -5.21 0.10 2.86
N ARG A 42 -6.29 0.86 3.00
CA ARG A 42 -7.65 0.48 2.62
C ARG A 42 -7.98 1.09 1.26
N LEU A 43 -8.63 0.31 0.39
CA LEU A 43 -9.20 0.77 -0.86
C LEU A 43 -10.72 0.96 -0.71
N ARG A 44 -11.18 2.18 -0.96
CA ARG A 44 -12.60 2.50 -1.13
C ARG A 44 -12.90 2.73 -2.60
N ILE A 45 -13.95 2.08 -3.09
CA ILE A 45 -14.40 2.20 -4.48
C ILE A 45 -15.84 2.73 -4.47
N LEU A 46 -16.04 3.85 -5.15
CA LEU A 46 -17.35 4.48 -5.27
C LEU A 46 -17.81 4.49 -6.73
N ASP A 47 -19.09 4.25 -6.95
CA ASP A 47 -19.78 4.57 -8.21
C ASP A 47 -20.54 5.88 -8.01
N GLY A 48 -20.02 6.97 -8.59
CA GLY A 48 -20.41 8.32 -8.21
C GLY A 48 -20.13 8.58 -6.72
N SER A 49 -21.17 8.69 -5.90
CA SER A 49 -21.07 8.91 -4.44
C SER A 49 -21.41 7.68 -3.60
N LYS A 50 -21.73 6.54 -4.23
CA LYS A 50 -22.18 5.33 -3.51
C LYS A 50 -21.05 4.32 -3.43
N PRO A 51 -20.72 3.78 -2.24
CA PRO A 51 -19.81 2.65 -2.12
C PRO A 51 -20.33 1.44 -2.91
N ILE A 52 -19.43 0.77 -3.62
CA ILE A 52 -19.76 -0.48 -4.33
C ILE A 52 -19.70 -1.65 -3.34
N ASN A 53 -20.52 -2.68 -3.60
CA ASN A 53 -20.44 -3.92 -2.85
C ASN A 53 -19.11 -4.65 -3.12
N ILE A 54 -18.26 -4.73 -2.09
CA ILE A 54 -16.93 -5.35 -2.18
C ILE A 54 -17.02 -6.87 -2.42
N ASP A 55 -18.10 -7.54 -2.01
CA ASP A 55 -18.27 -8.98 -2.24
C ASP A 55 -18.26 -9.35 -3.72
N THR A 56 -18.71 -8.44 -4.59
CA THR A 56 -18.79 -8.70 -6.04
C THR A 56 -17.48 -8.41 -6.79
N ILE A 57 -16.44 -7.95 -6.09
CA ILE A 57 -15.17 -7.53 -6.68
C ILE A 57 -14.10 -8.58 -6.41
N ASP A 58 -13.30 -8.95 -7.41
CA ASP A 58 -12.08 -9.71 -7.17
C ASP A 58 -10.98 -8.76 -6.66
N ALA A 59 -10.58 -8.91 -5.40
CA ALA A 59 -9.56 -8.08 -4.78
C ALA A 59 -8.17 -8.27 -5.42
N GLY A 60 -7.92 -9.43 -6.05
CA GLY A 60 -6.67 -9.72 -6.77
C GLY A 60 -6.45 -8.85 -8.01
N LEU A 61 -7.49 -8.14 -8.47
CA LEU A 61 -7.38 -7.17 -9.57
C LEU A 61 -6.63 -5.90 -9.18
N PHE A 62 -6.40 -5.67 -7.89
CA PHE A 62 -5.70 -4.49 -7.40
C PHE A 62 -4.36 -4.88 -6.78
N ILE A 63 -3.33 -4.17 -7.20
CA ILE A 63 -1.97 -4.27 -6.67
C ILE A 63 -1.58 -2.89 -6.19
N LEU A 64 -1.02 -2.79 -4.99
CA LEU A 64 -0.47 -1.56 -4.47
C LEU A 64 1.05 -1.66 -4.44
N GLN A 65 1.73 -0.71 -5.07
CA GLN A 65 3.17 -0.54 -5.01
C GLN A 65 3.53 0.48 -3.94
N ALA A 66 4.51 0.16 -3.09
CA ALA A 66 5.16 1.09 -2.18
C ALA A 66 6.50 1.57 -2.76
N SER A 67 6.68 2.88 -2.85
CA SER A 67 7.97 3.55 -3.07
C SER A 67 8.36 4.38 -1.85
N LEU A 68 9.65 4.65 -1.71
CA LEU A 68 10.24 5.40 -0.62
C LEU A 68 10.91 6.65 -1.16
N HIS A 69 10.54 7.80 -0.60
CA HIS A 69 11.07 9.11 -0.99
C HIS A 69 11.78 9.76 0.19
N ASP A 70 12.88 10.45 -0.09
CA ASP A 70 13.58 11.27 0.89
C ASP A 70 12.72 12.50 1.26
N SER A 71 12.50 12.72 2.56
CA SER A 71 11.60 13.80 3.02
C SER A 71 12.13 15.21 2.76
N GLN A 72 13.43 15.39 2.56
CA GLN A 72 14.02 16.71 2.35
C GLN A 72 14.10 17.08 0.87
N THR A 73 14.52 16.12 0.04
CA THR A 73 14.76 16.33 -1.40
C THR A 73 13.57 15.91 -2.26
N GLY A 74 12.68 15.07 -1.74
CA GLY A 74 11.57 14.46 -2.50
C GLY A 74 12.03 13.38 -3.49
N LEU A 75 13.32 13.09 -3.58
CA LEU A 75 13.87 12.13 -4.52
C LEU A 75 13.42 10.71 -4.19
N ASP A 76 13.10 9.94 -5.23
CA ASP A 76 12.87 8.50 -5.11
C ASP A 76 14.18 7.81 -4.73
N VAL A 77 14.17 7.17 -3.56
CA VAL A 77 15.28 6.40 -3.00
C VAL A 77 14.92 4.92 -2.83
N THR A 78 13.84 4.47 -3.48
CA THR A 78 13.27 3.12 -3.35
C THR A 78 14.31 2.05 -3.63
N SER A 79 15.02 2.15 -4.75
CA SER A 79 15.97 1.13 -5.20
C SER A 79 17.19 0.99 -4.28
N VAL A 80 17.55 2.06 -3.57
CA VAL A 80 18.75 2.08 -2.70
C VAL A 80 18.39 1.75 -1.25
N ASN A 81 17.23 2.20 -0.78
CA ASN A 81 16.90 2.19 0.65
C ASN A 81 15.73 1.28 1.02
N LEU A 82 14.75 1.05 0.13
CA LEU A 82 13.60 0.20 0.45
C LEU A 82 13.88 -1.26 0.09
N ILE A 83 13.79 -2.14 1.08
CA ILE A 83 13.98 -3.59 0.89
C ILE A 83 12.74 -4.37 1.33
N GLY A 84 12.60 -5.57 0.77
CA GLY A 84 11.47 -6.46 0.97
C GLY A 84 10.38 -6.37 -0.08
N GLU A 85 9.18 -6.79 0.31
CA GLU A 85 7.98 -6.88 -0.53
C GLU A 85 7.38 -5.48 -0.77
N LYS A 86 7.75 -4.87 -1.91
CA LYS A 86 7.28 -3.54 -2.32
C LYS A 86 5.90 -3.55 -2.96
N PHE A 87 5.34 -4.72 -3.25
CA PHE A 87 4.03 -4.88 -3.86
C PHE A 87 3.14 -5.67 -2.90
N ALA A 88 1.94 -5.15 -2.66
CA ALA A 88 0.90 -5.83 -1.90
C ALA A 88 -0.31 -6.10 -2.82
N ASN A 89 -0.81 -7.32 -2.81
CA ASN A 89 -2.05 -7.68 -3.50
C ASN A 89 -3.24 -7.27 -2.63
N GLY A 90 -4.36 -6.91 -3.28
CA GLY A 90 -5.61 -6.63 -2.59
C GLY A 90 -6.16 -7.88 -1.89
N GLN A 91 -6.61 -7.72 -0.64
CA GLN A 91 -7.20 -8.79 0.16
C GLN A 91 -8.52 -8.30 0.76
N LYS A 92 -9.56 -9.13 0.75
CA LYS A 92 -10.81 -8.81 1.47
C LYS A 92 -10.61 -9.13 2.95
N LEU A 93 -10.71 -8.11 3.81
CA LEU A 93 -10.57 -8.27 5.27
C LEU A 93 -11.63 -7.41 5.96
N GLU A 94 -12.07 -7.86 7.13
CA GLU A 94 -12.93 -7.07 8.03
C GLU A 94 -12.09 -6.11 8.87
N ASP A 95 -12.59 -4.89 9.03
CA ASP A 95 -12.04 -3.94 10.00
C ASP A 95 -12.41 -4.33 11.45
N THR A 96 -11.93 -3.56 12.42
CA THR A 96 -12.22 -3.80 13.86
C THR A 96 -13.70 -3.63 14.24
N SER A 97 -14.52 -3.09 13.33
CA SER A 97 -15.97 -2.93 13.50
C SER A 97 -16.77 -3.99 12.73
N GLY A 98 -16.09 -4.93 12.04
CA GLY A 98 -16.71 -5.98 11.21
C GLY A 98 -17.08 -5.54 9.79
N ASN A 99 -16.61 -4.38 9.31
CA ASN A 99 -16.90 -3.96 7.94
C ASN A 99 -15.89 -4.57 6.96
N LEU A 100 -16.39 -5.26 5.93
CA LEU A 100 -15.57 -5.86 4.88
C LEU A 100 -15.09 -4.80 3.87
N ASP A 101 -13.80 -4.79 3.60
CA ASP A 101 -13.16 -3.89 2.63
C ASP A 101 -12.00 -4.59 1.89
N ILE A 102 -11.44 -3.93 0.87
CA ILE A 102 -10.19 -4.36 0.23
C ILE A 102 -9.02 -3.66 0.93
N TRP A 103 -8.04 -4.46 1.34
CA TRP A 103 -6.86 -4.03 2.09
C TRP A 103 -5.57 -4.44 1.39
N PHE A 104 -4.54 -3.63 1.61
CA PHE A 104 -3.15 -3.91 1.28
C PHE A 104 -2.33 -3.85 2.56
N VAL A 105 -1.66 -4.95 2.89
CA VAL A 105 -0.90 -5.10 4.14
C VAL A 105 0.56 -5.34 3.81
N TYR A 106 1.42 -4.42 4.25
CA TYR A 106 2.86 -4.54 4.05
C TYR A 106 3.54 -5.13 5.28
N LYS A 107 3.72 -6.45 5.27
CA LYS A 107 4.37 -7.19 6.36
C LYS A 107 5.90 -7.19 6.30
N ASP A 108 6.47 -6.97 5.12
CA ASP A 108 7.90 -7.13 4.87
C ASP A 108 8.50 -5.90 4.18
N LEU A 109 8.36 -4.72 4.77
CA LEU A 109 9.09 -3.53 4.34
C LEU A 109 10.17 -3.18 5.37
N SER A 110 11.39 -2.89 4.93
CA SER A 110 12.47 -2.38 5.78
C SER A 110 13.27 -1.30 5.07
N VAL A 111 13.96 -0.45 5.84
CA VAL A 111 14.81 0.62 5.31
C VAL A 111 16.28 0.34 5.61
N ARG A 112 17.17 0.51 4.63
CA ARG A 112 18.60 0.23 4.78
C ARG A 112 19.36 1.28 5.57
N SER A 113 19.14 2.55 5.26
CA SER A 113 19.87 3.67 5.85
C SER A 113 19.02 4.42 6.87
N GLU A 114 19.68 5.18 7.75
CA GLU A 114 19.02 6.20 8.54
C GLU A 114 18.58 7.37 7.65
N GLY A 115 17.56 8.10 8.09
CA GLY A 115 17.01 9.25 7.37
C GLY A 115 15.55 9.51 7.74
N GLN A 116 14.99 10.56 7.16
CA GLN A 116 13.56 10.84 7.17
C GLN A 116 13.01 10.57 5.77
N PHE A 117 11.96 9.77 5.72
CA PHE A 117 11.37 9.32 4.47
C PHE A 117 9.85 9.39 4.56
N PHE A 118 9.20 9.39 3.40
CA PHE A 118 7.77 9.11 3.30
C PHE A 118 7.54 8.02 2.25
N PHE A 119 6.42 7.31 2.42
CA PHE A 119 5.96 6.35 1.44
C PHE A 119 5.03 7.02 0.43
N GLU A 120 5.19 6.66 -0.82
CA GLU A 120 4.18 6.86 -1.85
C GLU A 120 3.58 5.49 -2.20
N PHE A 121 2.25 5.44 -2.29
CA PHE A 121 1.51 4.23 -2.61
C PHE A 121 0.79 4.40 -3.95
N ASN A 122 1.19 3.61 -4.94
CA ASN A 122 0.64 3.67 -6.29
C ASN A 122 -0.18 2.41 -6.56
N MET A 123 -1.49 2.58 -6.79
CA MET A 123 -2.37 1.45 -7.09
C MET A 123 -2.42 1.19 -8.60
N ILE A 124 -2.31 -0.08 -8.96
CA ILE A 124 -2.47 -0.60 -10.31
C ILE A 124 -3.71 -1.51 -10.31
N CYS A 125 -4.57 -1.31 -11.30
CA CYS A 125 -5.71 -2.19 -11.56
C CYS A 125 -5.44 -2.99 -12.83
N ILE A 126 -5.44 -4.33 -12.74
CA ILE A 126 -5.05 -5.22 -13.85
C ILE A 126 -6.21 -5.67 -14.75
N GLY A 127 -7.44 -5.18 -14.51
CA GLY A 127 -8.55 -5.30 -15.45
C GLY A 127 -9.93 -5.43 -14.78
N TRP A 128 -10.54 -4.30 -14.42
CA TRP A 128 -11.88 -4.21 -13.81
C TRP A 128 -12.78 -3.18 -14.50
#